data_AF-A0A4V2A9V6-F1
#
_entry.id   AF-A0A4V2A9V6-F1
#
_cell.length_a   1.000
_cell.length_b   1.000
_cell.length_c   1.000
_cell.angle_alpha   90.00
_cell.angle_beta   90.00
_cell.angle_gamma   90.00
#
_symmetry.space_group_name_H-M   'P 1'
#
loop_
_entity.id
_entity.type
_entity.pdbx_description
1 polymer ?
#
loop_
_entity_poly.entity_id
_entity_poly.type
_entity_poly.pdbx_seq_one_letter_code
_entity_poly.pdbx_strand_id
1 'polypeptide(L)'
;MNWNPLNEVAQLEAIKKDSFEQPQVIFKHSTRCSISSMAKNRLDRSDAPAGINFFYLDLIAHRDISNKIAEDFSVEHESPQVLVIRNGECVYDESHSGISMDEITLQAQKN
;
A
#
# COMPACT_ATOMS: atom_id res chain seq x y z
N MET A 1 -9.48 -7.50 -7.10
CA MET A 1 -8.07 -7.04 -7.10
C MET A 1 -7.10 -8.14 -7.49
N ASN A 2 -6.05 -7.83 -8.25
CA ASN A 2 -4.89 -8.71 -8.45
C ASN A 2 -3.65 -8.06 -7.80
N TRP A 3 -3.30 -8.50 -6.60
CA TRP A 3 -2.23 -7.89 -5.81
C TRP A 3 -0.86 -8.44 -6.21
N ASN A 4 0.12 -7.55 -6.37
CA ASN A 4 1.52 -7.96 -6.44
C ASN A 4 2.00 -8.28 -5.01
N PRO A 5 2.53 -9.49 -4.73
CA PRO A 5 3.06 -9.80 -3.42
C PRO A 5 4.32 -8.96 -3.16
N LEU A 6 4.40 -8.36 -1.98
CA LEU A 6 5.59 -7.68 -1.47
C LEU A 6 6.20 -8.55 -0.38
N ASN A 7 7.22 -9.31 -0.75
CA ASN A 7 7.83 -10.36 0.06
C ASN A 7 9.37 -10.28 0.11
N GLU A 8 9.97 -9.37 -0.65
CA GLU A 8 11.40 -9.10 -0.64
C GLU A 8 11.68 -7.60 -0.50
N VAL A 9 12.65 -7.24 0.36
CA VAL A 9 13.06 -5.85 0.58
C VAL A 9 13.49 -5.14 -0.72
N ALA A 10 14.12 -5.85 -1.66
CA ALA A 10 14.58 -5.30 -2.92
C ALA A 10 13.44 -4.72 -3.79
N GLN A 11 12.21 -5.18 -3.59
CA GLN A 11 11.05 -4.65 -4.30
C GLN A 11 10.72 -3.21 -3.89
N LEU A 12 11.13 -2.74 -2.71
CA LEU A 12 10.88 -1.37 -2.26
C LEU A 12 11.60 -0.34 -3.15
N GLU A 13 12.82 -0.63 -3.57
CA GLU A 13 13.57 0.22 -4.49
C GLU A 13 12.91 0.27 -5.87
N ALA A 14 12.40 -0.87 -6.35
CA ALA A 14 11.64 -0.94 -7.60
C ALA A 14 10.34 -0.12 -7.50
N ILE A 15 9.58 -0.29 -6.42
CA ILE A 15 8.37 0.51 -6.15
C ILE A 15 8.71 2.00 -6.15
N LYS A 16 9.77 2.41 -5.46
CA LYS A 16 10.19 3.81 -5.41
C LYS A 16 10.54 4.36 -6.79
N LYS A 17 11.27 3.59 -7.61
CA LYS A 17 11.63 3.98 -8.98
C LYS A 17 10.42 4.03 -9.92
N ASP A 18 9.59 3.00 -9.90
CA ASP A 18 8.44 2.87 -10.80
C ASP A 18 7.36 3.92 -10.45
N SER A 19 7.37 4.46 -9.22
CA SER A 19 6.51 5.56 -8.80
C SER A 19 6.70 6.88 -9.55
N PHE A 20 7.80 7.01 -10.30
CA PHE A 20 8.03 8.14 -11.23
C PHE A 20 7.31 7.96 -12.57
N GLU A 21 6.97 6.72 -12.94
CA GLU A 21 6.25 6.41 -14.19
C GLU A 21 4.76 6.26 -13.93
N GLN A 22 4.39 5.56 -12.86
CA GLN A 22 3.00 5.36 -12.46
C GLN A 22 2.87 5.23 -10.94
N PRO A 23 1.76 5.68 -10.33
CA PRO A 23 1.56 5.53 -8.90
C PRO A 23 1.65 4.08 -8.44
N GLN A 24 2.29 3.87 -7.29
CA GLN A 24 2.37 2.56 -6.64
C GLN A 24 1.61 2.62 -5.32
N VAL A 25 0.84 1.57 -5.01
CA VAL A 25 0.05 1.49 -3.79
C VAL A 25 0.52 0.28 -2.98
N ILE A 26 0.85 0.49 -1.72
CA ILE A 26 1.22 -0.59 -0.80
C ILE A 26 0.11 -0.72 0.24
N PHE A 27 -0.45 -1.92 0.39
CA PHE A 27 -1.35 -2.27 1.48
C PHE A 27 -0.65 -3.18 2.49
N LYS A 28 -0.43 -2.66 3.70
CA LYS A 28 0.06 -3.39 4.86
C LYS A 28 -1.09 -4.11 5.54
N HIS A 29 -1.07 -5.44 5.47
CA HIS A 29 -2.12 -6.28 6.02
C HIS A 29 -1.61 -7.13 7.17
N SER A 30 -2.27 -7.05 8.32
CA SER A 30 -2.09 -8.00 9.41
C SER A 30 -3.14 -9.10 9.33
N THR A 31 -2.69 -10.30 8.96
CA THR A 31 -3.53 -11.51 8.82
C THR A 31 -4.19 -11.97 10.11
N ARG A 32 -3.81 -11.39 11.25
CA ARG A 32 -4.37 -11.70 12.58
C ARG A 32 -5.27 -10.60 13.14
N CYS A 33 -5.50 -9.52 12.40
CA CYS A 33 -6.35 -8.41 12.81
C CYS A 33 -7.66 -8.41 12.02
N SER A 34 -8.80 -8.46 12.73
CA SER A 34 -10.13 -8.47 12.11
C SER A 34 -10.40 -7.18 11.33
N ILE A 35 -9.98 -6.02 11.85
CA ILE A 35 -10.12 -4.72 11.17
C ILE A 35 -9.30 -4.71 9.87
N SER A 36 -8.09 -5.30 9.90
CA SER A 36 -7.26 -5.45 8.70
C SER A 36 -7.90 -6.36 7.66
N SER A 37 -8.54 -7.45 8.11
CA SER A 37 -9.31 -8.36 7.23
C SER A 37 -10.51 -7.68 6.61
N MET A 38 -11.22 -6.83 7.38
CA MET A 38 -12.33 -6.04 6.85
C MET A 38 -11.86 -5.04 5.79
N ALA A 39 -10.76 -4.32 6.04
CA ALA A 39 -10.19 -3.40 5.06
C ALA A 39 -9.78 -4.13 3.77
N LYS A 40 -9.06 -5.26 3.88
CA LYS A 40 -8.68 -6.10 2.74
C LYS A 40 -9.90 -6.54 1.93
N ASN A 41 -10.92 -7.07 2.60
CA ASN A 41 -12.15 -7.54 1.94
C ASN A 41 -12.89 -6.42 1.19
N ARG A 42 -12.87 -5.18 1.71
CA ARG A 42 -13.43 -4.03 0.99
C ARG A 42 -12.63 -3.73 -0.28
N LEU A 43 -11.30 -3.65 -0.17
CA LEU A 43 -10.42 -3.39 -1.31
C LEU A 43 -10.52 -4.51 -2.37
N ASP A 44 -10.57 -5.78 -1.97
CA ASP A 44 -10.65 -6.91 -2.89
C ASP A 44 -11.92 -6.90 -3.76
N ARG A 45 -13.02 -6.35 -3.22
CA ARG A 45 -14.31 -6.22 -3.90
C ARG A 45 -14.37 -5.01 -4.85
N SER A 46 -13.44 -4.09 -4.73
CA SER A 46 -13.32 -2.95 -5.64
C SER A 46 -12.61 -3.37 -6.93
N ASP A 47 -12.95 -2.70 -8.03
CA ASP A 47 -12.18 -2.77 -9.26
C ASP A 47 -10.87 -2.00 -9.10
N ALA A 48 -9.77 -2.62 -9.54
CA ALA A 48 -8.48 -1.94 -9.58
C ALA A 48 -8.53 -0.86 -10.66
N PRO A 49 -8.30 0.43 -10.33
CA PRO A 49 -8.14 1.46 -11.34
C PRO A 49 -6.93 1.15 -12.24
N ALA A 50 -7.06 1.42 -13.55
CA ALA A 50 -5.95 1.27 -14.49
C ALA A 50 -4.84 2.30 -14.22
N GLY A 51 -3.60 1.94 -14.55
CA GLY A 51 -2.43 2.82 -14.40
C GLY A 51 -1.94 2.97 -12.96
N ILE A 52 -2.35 2.08 -12.05
CA ILE A 52 -1.87 2.05 -10.65
C ILE A 52 -1.46 0.62 -10.32
N ASN A 53 -0.27 0.46 -9.77
CA ASN A 53 0.21 -0.84 -9.30
C ASN A 53 -0.16 -1.04 -7.83
N PHE A 54 -0.76 -2.17 -7.50
CA PHE A 54 -1.15 -2.50 -6.13
C PHE A 54 -0.29 -3.63 -5.58
N PHE A 55 0.30 -3.41 -4.41
CA PHE A 55 1.14 -4.34 -3.67
C PHE A 55 0.49 -4.72 -2.35
N TYR A 56 0.59 -6.01 -2.02
CA TYR A 56 0.11 -6.56 -0.77
C TYR A 56 1.27 -7.07 0.06
N LEU A 57 1.37 -6.58 1.29
CA LEU A 57 2.32 -7.05 2.28
C LEU A 57 1.57 -7.82 3.37
N ASP A 58 1.90 -9.11 3.55
CA ASP A 58 1.61 -9.80 4.80
C ASP A 58 2.59 -9.33 5.87
N LEU A 59 2.16 -8.34 6.65
CA LEU A 59 2.96 -7.71 7.69
C LEU A 59 3.36 -8.68 8.80
N ILE A 60 2.55 -9.71 9.07
CA ILE A 60 2.86 -10.70 10.11
C ILE A 60 4.03 -11.57 9.67
N ALA A 61 4.11 -11.92 8.38
CA ALA A 61 5.21 -12.68 7.80
C ALA A 61 6.47 -11.84 7.54
N HIS A 62 6.30 -10.56 7.19
CA HIS A 62 7.36 -9.69 6.69
C HIS A 62 7.46 -8.37 7.47
N ARG A 63 7.72 -8.47 8.79
CA ARG A 63 7.82 -7.31 9.69
C ARG A 63 8.99 -6.38 9.31
N ASP A 64 10.08 -6.95 8.85
CA ASP A 64 11.26 -6.23 8.37
C ASP A 64 10.92 -5.32 7.19
N ILE A 65 10.18 -5.83 6.19
CA ILE A 65 9.70 -5.05 5.05
C ILE A 65 8.73 -3.97 5.53
N SER A 66 7.83 -4.30 6.46
CA SER A 66 6.87 -3.33 6.99
C SER A 66 7.52 -2.16 7.71
N ASN A 67 8.58 -2.42 8.48
CA ASN A 67 9.35 -1.39 9.16
C ASN A 67 10.12 -0.55 8.15
N LYS A 68 10.76 -1.19 7.18
CA LYS A 68 11.50 -0.49 6.13
C LYS A 68 10.61 0.40 5.26
N ILE A 69 9.36 0.02 5.00
CA ILE A 69 8.37 0.91 4.35
C ILE A 69 8.13 2.17 5.18
N ALA A 70 8.00 2.04 6.51
CA ALA A 70 7.79 3.20 7.38
C ALA A 70 9.01 4.14 7.35
N GLU A 71 10.22 3.59 7.35
CA GLU A 71 11.48 4.35 7.25
C GLU A 71 11.66 5.01 5.87
N ASP A 72 11.57 4.24 4.78
CA ASP A 72 11.87 4.70 3.41
C ASP A 72 10.90 5.78 2.92
N PHE A 73 9.66 5.73 3.40
CA PHE A 73 8.60 6.67 3.03
C PHE A 73 8.23 7.66 4.14
N SER A 74 8.97 7.66 5.26
CA SER A 74 8.80 8.60 6.37
C SER A 74 7.36 8.69 6.91
N VAL A 75 6.71 7.54 7.10
CA VAL A 75 5.37 7.43 7.69
C VAL A 75 5.41 6.65 9.00
N GLU A 76 4.43 6.87 9.88
CA GLU A 76 4.28 6.04 11.06
C GLU A 76 3.82 4.62 10.66
N HIS A 77 4.29 3.61 11.40
CA HIS A 77 3.88 2.23 11.17
C HIS A 77 2.47 2.01 11.70
N GLU A 78 1.54 1.68 10.82
CA GLU A 78 0.15 1.34 11.16
C GLU A 78 -0.29 0.01 10.51
N SER A 79 -1.36 -0.60 11.04
CA SER A 79 -1.95 -1.81 10.45
C SER A 79 -3.44 -2.00 10.81
N PRO A 80 -4.35 -2.10 9.81
CA PRO A 80 -4.09 -1.98 8.37
C PRO A 80 -3.65 -0.56 8.00
N GLN A 81 -2.79 -0.45 7.00
CA GLN A 81 -2.36 0.83 6.43
C GLN A 81 -2.26 0.71 4.91
N VAL A 82 -2.66 1.75 4.19
CA VAL A 82 -2.40 1.90 2.76
C VAL A 82 -1.49 3.10 2.55
N LEU A 83 -0.58 3.01 1.59
CA LEU A 83 0.29 4.08 1.17
C LEU A 83 0.16 4.26 -0.35
N VAL A 84 0.09 5.49 -0.83
CA VAL A 84 0.19 5.87 -2.24
C VAL A 84 1.55 6.53 -2.44
N ILE A 85 2.38 5.90 -3.26
CA ILE A 85 3.74 6.33 -3.58
C ILE A 85 3.75 6.96 -4.97
N ARG A 86 4.32 8.17 -5.07
CA ARG A 86 4.53 8.91 -6.32
C ARG A 86 5.84 9.69 -6.25
N ASN A 87 6.58 9.75 -7.35
CA ASN A 87 7.83 10.51 -7.46
C ASN A 87 8.84 10.16 -6.34
N GLY A 88 8.84 8.92 -5.90
CA GLY A 88 9.72 8.40 -4.86
C GLY A 88 9.28 8.65 -3.42
N GLU A 89 8.13 9.27 -3.20
CA GLU A 89 7.63 9.69 -1.88
C GLU A 89 6.22 9.17 -1.61
N CYS A 90 5.85 9.03 -0.33
CA CYS A 90 4.47 8.75 0.05
C CYS A 90 3.67 10.05 0.07
N VAL A 91 2.68 10.16 -0.83
CA VAL A 91 1.83 11.35 -0.98
C VAL A 91 0.50 11.23 -0.23
N TYR A 92 0.15 10.02 0.20
CA TYR A 92 -1.04 9.73 0.98
C TYR A 92 -0.84 8.41 1.73
N ASP A 93 -1.10 8.42 3.03
CA ASP A 93 -1.26 7.22 3.82
C ASP A 93 -2.54 7.29 4.66
N GLU A 94 -3.16 6.15 4.88
CA GLU A 94 -4.39 6.05 5.66
C GLU A 94 -4.51 4.67 6.30
N SER A 95 -5.18 4.59 7.45
CA SER A 95 -5.26 3.37 8.25
C SER A 95 -6.68 2.97 8.62
N HIS A 96 -6.84 1.74 9.11
CA HIS A 96 -8.08 1.25 9.74
C HIS A 96 -9.35 1.44 8.89
N SER A 97 -10.29 2.26 9.38
CA SER A 97 -11.57 2.55 8.73
C SER A 97 -11.49 3.64 7.68
N GLY A 98 -10.41 4.44 7.66
CA GLY A 98 -10.21 5.49 6.66
C GLY A 98 -9.88 4.92 5.27
N ILE A 99 -9.35 3.70 5.21
CA ILE A 99 -8.96 3.05 3.96
C ILE A 99 -10.18 2.86 3.04
N SER A 100 -10.14 3.57 1.90
CA SER A 100 -11.16 3.56 0.86
C SER A 100 -10.51 3.55 -0.53
N MET A 101 -11.04 2.72 -1.46
CA MET A 101 -10.53 2.66 -2.84
C MET A 101 -10.74 3.98 -3.59
N ASP A 102 -11.86 4.67 -3.35
CA ASP A 102 -12.15 5.96 -3.98
C ASP A 102 -11.09 7.01 -3.62
N GLU A 103 -10.72 7.10 -2.34
CA GLU A 103 -9.70 8.04 -1.88
C GLU A 103 -8.31 7.62 -2.39
N ILE A 104 -7.95 6.33 -2.33
CA ILE A 104 -6.70 5.82 -2.92
C ILE A 104 -6.60 6.22 -4.40
N THR A 105 -7.67 6.02 -5.17
CA THR A 105 -7.71 6.34 -6.61
C THR A 105 -7.60 7.84 -6.85
N LEU A 106 -8.33 8.65 -6.09
CA LEU A 106 -8.29 10.10 -6.18
C LEU A 106 -6.87 10.61 -5.91
N GLN A 107 -6.23 10.17 -4.82
CA GLN A 107 -4.88 10.59 -4.47
C GLN A 107 -3.86 10.07 -5.50
N ALA A 108 -4.03 8.85 -6.00
CA ALA A 108 -3.19 8.24 -7.03
C ALA A 108 -3.20 9.02 -8.36
N GLN A 109 -4.29 9.71 -8.69
CA GLN A 109 -4.47 10.41 -9.96
C GLN A 109 -4.30 11.94 -9.88
N LYS A 110 -3.99 12.49 -8.71
CA LYS A 110 -3.70 13.93 -8.56
C LYS A 110 -2.45 14.33 -9.37
N ASN A 111 -2.53 15.46 -10.08
CA ASN A 111 -1.38 16.04 -10.78
C ASN A 111 -0.43 16.73 -9.82
#